data_AF-A0A227PHF3-F1
#
_entry.id   AF-A0A227PHF3-F1
#
_cell.length_a   1.000
_cell.length_b   1.000
_cell.length_c   1.000
_cell.angle_alpha   90.00
_cell.angle_beta   90.00
_cell.angle_gamma   90.00
#
_symmetry.space_group_name_H-M   'P 1'
#
loop_
_entity.id
_entity.type
_entity.pdbx_description
1 polymer ?
#
loop_
_entity_poly.entity_id
_entity_poly.type
_entity_poly.pdbx_seq_one_letter_code
_entity_poly.pdbx_strand_id
1 'polypeptide(L)'
;MKKIKRKFKLNVFISYPKDVNKNNYQNPIQSILKNFAWLYRLDYSIDSNTKLFSDEIESNSYYAEPDIIYFRSTDESEIELKAFQKLIKEVFKYNPKLGGVEVGYQLQSASKKYPFPDSYIRPLNYPYLEVFENDKGNIMIPEIELMQLDLTEKKKTDC
;
A
#
# COMPACT_ATOMS: atom_id res chain seq x y z
N MET A 1 18.44 10.87 -15.13
CA MET A 1 18.00 10.14 -13.92
C MET A 1 18.92 8.94 -13.68
N LYS A 2 19.38 8.72 -12.44
CA LYS A 2 20.17 7.53 -12.08
C LYS A 2 19.22 6.32 -12.09
N LYS A 3 19.48 5.32 -12.93
CA LYS A 3 18.79 4.03 -12.86
C LYS A 3 19.00 3.42 -11.48
N ILE A 4 17.92 2.99 -10.82
CA ILE A 4 18.03 2.21 -9.59
C ILE A 4 18.76 0.92 -9.91
N LYS A 5 19.93 0.72 -9.28
CA LYS A 5 20.80 -0.44 -9.57
C LYS A 5 20.31 -1.73 -8.92
N ARG A 6 19.38 -1.69 -7.96
CA ARG A 6 18.96 -2.87 -7.20
C ARG A 6 17.45 -2.92 -6.99
N LYS A 7 16.81 -3.90 -7.63
CA LYS A 7 15.41 -4.21 -7.36
C LYS A 7 15.22 -4.61 -5.89
N PHE A 8 14.15 -4.15 -5.27
CA PHE A 8 13.79 -4.46 -3.89
C PHE A 8 12.33 -4.89 -3.77
N LYS A 9 12.04 -5.59 -2.67
CA LYS A 9 10.71 -5.86 -2.16
C LYS A 9 10.63 -5.33 -0.73
N LEU A 10 9.47 -4.81 -0.34
CA LEU A 10 9.22 -4.32 1.01
C LEU A 10 7.77 -4.63 1.38
N ASN A 11 7.57 -5.32 2.49
CA ASN A 11 6.25 -5.55 3.06
C ASN A 11 6.06 -4.53 4.18
N VAL A 12 4.99 -3.74 4.10
CA VAL A 12 4.57 -2.79 5.12
C VAL A 12 3.39 -3.40 5.84
N PHE A 13 3.44 -3.46 7.18
CA PHE A 13 2.33 -3.93 7.99
C PHE A 13 1.65 -2.76 8.69
N ILE A 14 0.34 -2.87 8.88
CA ILE A 14 -0.47 -1.90 9.63
C ILE A 14 -1.17 -2.66 10.76
N SER A 15 -0.81 -2.33 11.99
CA SER A 15 -1.38 -2.94 13.20
C SER A 15 -2.39 -1.99 13.83
N TYR A 16 -3.59 -2.51 14.11
CA TYR A 16 -4.71 -1.75 14.67
C TYR A 16 -5.03 -2.24 16.08
N PRO A 17 -5.18 -1.37 17.09
CA PRO A 17 -5.71 -1.79 18.38
C PRO A 17 -7.07 -2.51 18.24
N LYS A 18 -7.34 -3.54 19.04
CA LYS A 18 -8.59 -4.31 18.94
C LYS A 18 -9.85 -3.50 19.24
N ASP A 19 -9.70 -2.46 20.07
CA ASP A 19 -10.78 -1.61 20.56
C ASP A 19 -11.09 -0.42 19.64
N VAL A 20 -10.29 -0.20 18.58
CA VAL A 20 -10.58 0.86 17.60
C VAL A 20 -11.33 0.32 16.38
N ASN A 21 -12.16 1.16 15.78
CA ASN A 21 -12.77 0.86 14.49
C ASN A 21 -11.71 0.94 13.39
N LYS A 22 -11.20 -0.22 12.95
CA LYS A 22 -10.19 -0.39 11.89
C LYS A 22 -10.49 0.44 10.64
N ASN A 23 -11.76 0.52 10.23
CA ASN A 23 -12.16 1.22 9.00
C ASN A 23 -11.86 2.74 9.05
N ASN A 24 -11.81 3.33 10.24
CA ASN A 24 -11.50 4.76 10.41
C ASN A 24 -10.05 5.10 10.02
N TYR A 25 -9.15 4.11 10.08
CA TYR A 25 -7.71 4.31 9.86
C TYR A 25 -7.22 3.61 8.58
N GLN A 26 -7.81 2.47 8.25
CA GLN A 26 -7.41 1.64 7.12
C GLN A 26 -7.42 2.42 5.81
N ASN A 27 -8.55 3.05 5.44
CA ASN A 27 -8.67 3.74 4.16
C ASN A 27 -7.68 4.92 4.02
N PRO A 28 -7.55 5.84 5.01
CA PRO A 28 -6.55 6.91 4.95
C PRO A 28 -5.11 6.41 4.81
N ILE A 29 -4.72 5.41 5.62
CA ILE A 29 -3.34 4.88 5.62
C ILE A 29 -3.04 4.17 4.30
N GLN A 30 -3.94 3.30 3.84
CA GLN A 30 -3.78 2.62 2.55
C GLN A 30 -3.73 3.62 1.39
N SER A 31 -4.50 4.71 1.44
CA SER A 31 -4.47 5.75 0.40
C SER A 31 -3.12 6.46 0.33
N ILE A 32 -2.53 6.82 1.48
CA ILE A 32 -1.19 7.41 1.53
C ILE A 32 -0.15 6.44 0.94
N LEU A 33 -0.23 5.16 1.31
CA LEU A 33 0.71 4.13 0.85
C LEU A 33 0.55 3.83 -0.65
N LYS A 34 -0.68 3.80 -1.19
CA LYS A 34 -0.97 3.73 -2.63
C LYS A 34 -0.39 4.94 -3.38
N ASN A 35 -0.50 6.14 -2.80
CA ASN A 35 0.07 7.35 -3.40
C ASN A 35 1.60 7.29 -3.44
N PHE A 36 2.26 6.69 -2.45
CA PHE A 36 3.70 6.42 -2.57
C PHE A 36 4.02 5.43 -3.68
N ALA A 37 3.21 4.38 -3.86
CA ALA A 37 3.38 3.46 -4.99
C ALA A 37 3.35 4.21 -6.32
N TRP A 38 2.37 5.11 -6.47
CA TRP A 38 2.22 5.94 -7.66
C TRP A 38 3.40 6.91 -7.86
N LEU A 39 3.71 7.73 -6.84
CA LEU A 39 4.78 8.73 -6.91
C LEU A 39 6.15 8.14 -7.26
N TYR A 40 6.43 6.92 -6.79
CA TYR A 40 7.73 6.28 -6.97
C TYR A 40 7.72 5.10 -7.94
N ARG A 41 6.64 4.93 -8.70
CA ARG A 41 6.45 3.86 -9.71
C ARG A 41 6.78 2.47 -9.17
N LEU A 42 6.14 2.11 -8.05
CA LEU A 42 6.25 0.80 -7.42
C LEU A 42 5.00 -0.04 -7.75
N ASP A 43 5.21 -1.32 -8.05
CA ASP A 43 4.10 -2.27 -8.05
C ASP A 43 3.69 -2.53 -6.58
N TYR A 44 2.39 -2.68 -6.33
CA TYR A 44 1.90 -2.97 -4.98
C TYR A 44 0.77 -4.01 -4.95
N SER A 45 0.58 -4.65 -3.80
CA SER A 45 -0.56 -5.53 -3.52
C SER A 45 -1.00 -5.34 -2.07
N ILE A 46 -2.28 -5.54 -1.77
CA ILE A 46 -2.84 -5.31 -0.44
C ILE A 46 -3.55 -6.57 0.03
N ASP A 47 -3.13 -7.06 1.18
CA ASP A 47 -3.82 -8.08 1.95
C ASP A 47 -4.39 -7.42 3.22
N SER A 48 -5.67 -7.08 3.15
CA SER A 48 -6.37 -6.31 4.19
C SER A 48 -6.82 -7.13 5.40
N ASN A 49 -6.63 -8.46 5.41
CA ASN A 49 -7.05 -9.33 6.51
C ASN A 49 -6.07 -10.49 6.67
N THR A 50 -4.79 -10.16 6.73
CA THR A 50 -3.77 -11.20 6.79
C THR A 50 -3.72 -11.80 8.19
N LYS A 51 -3.58 -13.12 8.27
CA LYS A 51 -3.29 -13.83 9.52
C LYS A 51 -1.78 -13.88 9.74
N LEU A 52 -1.18 -12.70 9.84
CA LEU A 52 0.22 -12.56 10.23
C LEU A 52 0.38 -13.12 11.63
N PHE A 53 1.46 -13.88 11.86
CA PHE A 53 1.81 -14.39 13.19
C PHE A 53 0.71 -15.26 13.85
N SER A 54 -0.13 -15.99 13.08
CA SER A 54 -1.17 -16.88 13.66
C SER A 54 -0.66 -17.86 14.71
N ASP A 55 0.63 -18.20 14.64
CA ASP A 55 1.29 -19.14 15.56
C ASP A 55 1.96 -18.44 16.76
N GLU A 56 2.05 -17.11 16.77
CA GLU A 56 2.72 -16.28 17.79
C GLU A 56 1.83 -15.19 18.40
N ILE A 57 0.73 -14.82 17.75
CA ILE A 57 -0.32 -13.95 18.29
C ILE A 57 -1.18 -14.84 19.17
N GLU A 58 -0.79 -14.90 20.44
CA GLU A 58 -1.64 -15.39 21.50
C GLU A 58 -3.03 -14.75 21.37
N SER A 59 -4.07 -15.49 21.76
CA SER A 59 -5.46 -15.03 21.86
C SER A 59 -5.60 -13.69 22.62
N ASN A 60 -4.58 -13.27 23.37
CA ASN A 60 -4.47 -12.05 24.16
C ASN A 60 -3.75 -10.86 23.49
N SER A 61 -3.43 -10.90 22.19
CA SER A 61 -2.82 -9.73 21.52
C SER A 61 -3.68 -8.46 21.64
N TYR A 62 -3.06 -7.32 21.94
CA TYR A 62 -3.68 -6.00 21.97
C TYR A 62 -4.17 -5.54 20.57
N TYR A 63 -3.62 -6.13 19.50
CA TYR A 63 -3.88 -5.74 18.12
C TYR A 63 -4.85 -6.70 17.40
N ALA A 64 -5.70 -6.14 16.55
CA ALA A 64 -6.55 -6.86 15.60
C ALA A 64 -5.71 -7.44 14.44
N GLU A 65 -6.36 -8.19 13.54
CA GLU A 65 -5.71 -8.70 12.33
C GLU A 65 -5.14 -7.53 11.49
N PRO A 66 -3.81 -7.52 11.25
CA PRO A 66 -3.14 -6.44 10.56
C PRO A 66 -3.42 -6.48 9.06
N ASP A 67 -3.12 -5.37 8.40
CA ASP A 67 -2.99 -5.35 6.94
C ASP A 67 -1.52 -5.55 6.55
N ILE A 68 -1.27 -6.18 5.40
CA ILE A 68 0.02 -6.05 4.69
C ILE A 68 -0.20 -5.33 3.37
N ILE A 69 0.68 -4.37 3.10
CA ILE A 69 0.89 -3.83 1.77
C ILE A 69 2.26 -4.27 1.27
N TYR A 70 2.26 -5.01 0.17
CA TYR A 70 3.45 -5.47 -0.51
C TYR A 70 3.87 -4.42 -1.53
N PHE A 71 5.16 -4.07 -1.55
CA PHE A 71 5.77 -3.21 -2.57
C PHE A 71 6.90 -3.92 -3.28
N ARG A 72 7.01 -3.69 -4.59
CA ARG A 72 8.11 -4.18 -5.42
C ARG A 72 8.55 -3.08 -6.37
N SER A 73 9.85 -2.83 -6.40
CA SER A 73 10.42 -1.91 -7.39
C SER A 73 10.44 -2.53 -8.78
N THR A 74 10.20 -1.71 -9.78
CA THR A 74 10.33 -1.99 -11.20
C THR A 74 11.64 -1.39 -11.76
N ASP A 75 11.85 -1.51 -13.07
CA ASP A 75 12.95 -0.82 -13.75
C ASP A 75 12.73 0.69 -13.87
N GLU A 76 11.49 1.15 -13.64
CA GLU A 76 11.12 2.57 -13.68
C GLU A 76 11.10 3.23 -12.30
N SER A 77 11.16 2.46 -11.21
CA SER A 77 11.03 3.01 -9.86
C SER A 77 12.02 4.15 -9.59
N GLU A 78 11.57 5.12 -8.80
CA GLU A 78 12.30 6.38 -8.56
C GLU A 78 12.75 6.56 -7.10
N ILE A 79 12.65 5.50 -6.28
CA ILE A 79 13.09 5.51 -4.88
C ILE A 79 13.90 4.26 -4.52
N GLU A 80 14.98 4.41 -3.75
CA GLU A 80 15.73 3.27 -3.20
C GLU A 80 15.10 2.75 -1.90
N LEU A 81 15.28 1.46 -1.60
CA LEU A 81 14.71 0.78 -0.42
C LEU A 81 14.89 1.57 0.89
N LYS A 82 16.11 2.03 1.19
CA LYS A 82 16.40 2.75 2.44
C LYS A 82 15.68 4.10 2.51
N ALA A 83 15.59 4.81 1.38
CA ALA A 83 14.85 6.07 1.31
C ALA A 83 13.35 5.83 1.49
N PHE A 84 12.82 4.75 0.90
CA PHE A 84 11.41 4.39 1.05
C PHE A 84 11.04 3.97 2.47
N GLN A 85 11.88 3.15 3.12
CA GLN A 85 11.72 2.79 4.54
C GLN A 85 11.73 4.04 5.44
N LYS A 86 12.65 4.99 5.16
CA LYS A 86 12.73 6.25 5.90
C LYS A 86 11.47 7.09 5.68
N LEU A 87 10.98 7.22 4.45
CA LEU A 87 9.76 7.96 4.12
C LEU A 87 8.54 7.42 4.90
N ILE A 88 8.31 6.11 4.84
CA ILE A 88 7.21 5.45 5.57
C ILE A 88 7.34 5.77 7.07
N LYS A 89 8.54 5.59 7.63
CA LYS A 89 8.79 5.88 9.03
C LYS A 89 8.48 7.34 9.36
N GLU A 90 8.94 8.30 8.57
CA GLU A 90 8.74 9.73 8.86
C GLU A 90 7.28 10.16 8.76
N VAL A 91 6.52 9.61 7.81
CA VAL A 91 5.10 9.94 7.60
C VAL A 91 4.21 9.39 8.72
N PHE A 92 4.52 8.19 9.22
CA PHE A 92 3.71 7.51 10.23
C PHE A 92 4.31 7.54 11.65
N LYS A 93 5.48 8.15 11.85
CA LYS A 93 6.11 8.32 13.17
C LYS A 93 5.20 9.17 14.06
N TYR A 94 4.86 8.65 15.24
CA TYR A 94 4.18 9.34 16.35
C TYR A 94 3.19 10.41 15.90
N ASN A 95 2.09 9.97 15.31
CA ASN A 95 0.98 10.84 14.97
C ASN A 95 -0.16 10.59 15.97
N PRO A 96 -0.48 11.55 16.86
CA PRO A 96 -1.58 11.40 17.82
C PRO A 96 -2.92 11.09 17.16
N LYS A 97 -3.11 11.50 15.89
CA LYS A 97 -4.33 11.21 15.12
C LYS A 97 -4.46 9.76 14.68
N LEU A 98 -3.40 8.95 14.81
CA LEU A 98 -3.43 7.52 14.47
C LEU A 98 -3.88 6.65 15.65
N GLY A 99 -4.10 7.21 16.85
CA GLY A 99 -4.81 6.50 17.93
C GLY A 99 -4.21 5.15 18.35
N GLY A 100 -2.89 4.98 18.25
CA GLY A 100 -2.21 3.70 18.55
C GLY A 100 -2.10 2.75 17.37
N VAL A 101 -2.56 3.14 16.17
CA VAL A 101 -2.28 2.40 14.93
C VAL A 101 -0.79 2.54 14.59
N GLU A 102 -0.15 1.40 14.37
CA GLU A 102 1.27 1.32 14.05
C GLU A 102 1.46 0.95 12.58
N VAL A 103 2.29 1.70 11.87
CA VAL A 103 2.72 1.36 10.51
C VAL A 103 4.20 1.04 10.55
N GLY A 104 4.54 -0.19 10.22
CA GLY A 104 5.91 -0.68 10.21
C GLY A 104 6.24 -1.41 8.92
N TYR A 105 7.48 -1.87 8.80
CA TYR A 105 7.89 -2.71 7.68
C TYR A 105 8.57 -3.97 8.19
N GLN A 106 8.35 -5.04 7.45
CA GLN A 106 8.90 -6.34 7.77
C GLN A 106 10.42 -6.35 7.55
N LEU A 107 11.15 -7.01 8.44
CA LEU A 107 12.57 -7.29 8.24
C LEU A 107 12.76 -8.17 6.99
N GLN A 108 13.83 -7.89 6.23
CA GLN A 108 14.14 -8.64 5.01
C GLN A 108 14.34 -10.15 5.26
N SER A 109 14.74 -10.56 6.47
CA SER A 109 14.83 -11.97 6.85
C SER A 109 13.49 -12.69 6.79
N ALA A 110 12.38 -11.98 7.01
CA ALA A 110 11.05 -12.56 7.05
C ALA A 110 10.29 -12.45 5.70
N SER A 111 10.90 -11.83 4.68
CA SER A 111 10.31 -11.69 3.34
C SER A 111 10.10 -13.03 2.62
N LYS A 112 10.78 -14.10 3.04
CA LYS A 112 10.56 -15.45 2.53
C LYS A 112 9.22 -16.05 2.96
N LYS A 113 8.72 -15.68 4.14
CA LYS A 113 7.45 -16.17 4.67
C LYS A 113 6.26 -15.48 3.99
N TYR A 114 6.44 -14.25 3.53
CA TYR A 114 5.43 -13.44 2.87
C TYR A 114 5.99 -12.90 1.54
N PRO A 115 6.06 -13.74 0.49
CA PRO A 115 6.54 -13.31 -0.81
C PRO A 115 5.61 -12.27 -1.43
N PHE A 116 6.13 -11.49 -2.38
CA PHE A 116 5.31 -10.56 -3.16
C PHE A 116 4.25 -11.35 -3.96
N PRO A 117 2.95 -11.01 -3.87
CA PRO A 117 1.87 -11.76 -4.52
C PRO A 117 1.91 -11.73 -6.05
N ASP A 118 1.32 -12.76 -6.67
CA ASP A 118 1.14 -12.85 -8.13
C ASP A 118 0.01 -11.94 -8.64
N SER A 119 -0.92 -11.55 -7.74
CA SER A 119 -1.93 -10.54 -8.01
C SER A 119 -1.51 -9.19 -7.44
N TYR A 120 -1.35 -8.19 -8.30
CA TYR A 120 -0.80 -6.89 -7.93
C TYR A 120 -1.29 -5.78 -8.85
N ILE A 121 -1.03 -4.54 -8.43
CA ILE A 121 -1.38 -3.33 -9.14
C ILE A 121 -0.10 -2.59 -9.50
N ARG A 122 -0.01 -2.14 -10.75
CA ARG A 122 0.98 -1.19 -11.21
C ARG A 122 0.30 0.16 -11.45
N PRO A 123 0.64 1.19 -10.67
CA PRO A 123 0.19 2.54 -10.95
C PRO A 123 0.73 3.03 -12.30
N LEU A 124 -0.13 3.64 -13.12
CA LEU A 124 0.26 4.37 -14.33
C LEU A 124 0.06 5.87 -14.10
N ASN A 125 -0.03 6.66 -15.18
CA ASN A 125 -0.47 8.05 -15.06
C ASN A 125 -1.90 8.07 -14.52
N TYR A 126 -2.16 8.94 -13.53
CA TYR A 126 -3.49 9.10 -12.96
C TYR A 126 -4.53 9.38 -14.07
N PRO A 127 -5.71 8.74 -14.03
CA PRO A 127 -6.25 7.84 -13.00
C PRO A 127 -6.04 6.34 -13.32
N TYR A 128 -5.20 6.01 -14.29
CA TYR A 128 -5.05 4.66 -14.82
C TYR A 128 -4.18 3.78 -13.92
N LEU A 129 -4.58 2.52 -13.80
CA LEU A 129 -3.84 1.45 -13.14
C LEU A 129 -3.77 0.25 -14.10
N GLU A 130 -2.70 -0.54 -14.01
CA GLU A 130 -2.65 -1.87 -14.62
C GLU A 130 -2.80 -2.91 -13.50
N VAL A 131 -3.87 -3.71 -13.55
CA VAL A 131 -4.19 -4.74 -12.56
C VAL A 131 -3.78 -6.10 -13.13
N PHE A 132 -2.89 -6.77 -12.42
CA PHE A 132 -2.40 -8.09 -12.78
C PHE A 132 -3.06 -9.17 -11.92
N GLU A 133 -3.59 -10.18 -12.59
CA GLU A 133 -4.04 -11.43 -11.97
C GLU A 133 -3.36 -12.59 -12.69
N ASN A 134 -2.52 -13.36 -11.99
CA ASN A 134 -1.78 -14.49 -12.56
C ASN A 134 -1.04 -14.11 -13.87
N ASP A 135 -0.27 -13.02 -13.81
CA ASP A 135 0.49 -12.43 -14.92
C ASP A 135 -0.33 -11.87 -16.10
N LYS A 136 -1.66 -11.81 -16.00
CA LYS A 136 -2.51 -11.14 -16.99
C LYS A 136 -2.86 -9.73 -16.53
N GLY A 137 -2.32 -8.74 -17.22
CA GLY A 137 -2.55 -7.32 -16.96
C GLY A 137 -3.77 -6.77 -17.70
N ASN A 138 -4.61 -6.01 -17.00
CA ASN A 138 -5.70 -5.22 -17.59
C ASN A 138 -5.59 -3.77 -17.11
N ILE A 139 -5.77 -2.80 -18.02
CA ILE A 139 -5.81 -1.39 -17.65
C ILE A 139 -7.20 -1.06 -17.09
N MET A 140 -7.25 -0.42 -15.93
CA MET A 140 -8.47 -0.08 -15.20
C MET A 140 -8.41 1.36 -14.66
N ILE A 141 -9.58 1.94 -14.43
CA ILE A 141 -9.77 3.18 -13.69
C ILE A 141 -10.57 2.82 -12.43
N PRO A 142 -10.14 3.21 -11.21
CA PRO A 142 -10.94 2.99 -10.01
C PRO A 142 -12.29 3.70 -10.11
N GLU A 143 -13.36 3.05 -9.66
CA GLU A 143 -14.73 3.57 -9.76
C GLU A 143 -14.89 4.98 -9.17
N ILE A 144 -14.25 5.24 -8.02
CA ILE A 144 -14.31 6.56 -7.38
C ILE A 144 -13.69 7.66 -8.23
N GLU A 145 -12.65 7.35 -9.00
CA GLU A 145 -11.99 8.30 -9.90
C GLU A 145 -12.83 8.50 -11.16
N LEU A 146 -13.42 7.42 -11.68
CA LEU A 146 -14.35 7.48 -12.81
C LEU A 146 -15.55 8.39 -12.50
N MET A 147 -16.15 8.24 -11.32
CA MET A 147 -17.25 9.11 -10.87
C MET A 147 -16.86 10.59 -10.79
N GLN A 148 -15.62 10.89 -10.39
CA GLN A 148 -15.15 12.27 -10.32
C GLN A 148 -14.98 12.89 -11.71
N LEU A 149 -14.49 12.13 -12.69
CA LEU A 149 -14.34 12.58 -14.07
C LEU A 149 -15.70 12.91 -14.69
N ASP A 150 -16.69 12.02 -14.53
CA ASP A 150 -18.06 12.24 -15.04
C ASP A 150 -18.70 13.52 -14.47
N LEU A 151 -18.45 13.82 -13.20
CA LEU A 151 -18.93 15.06 -12.57
C LEU A 151 -18.25 16.31 -13.13
N THR A 152 -17.00 16.21 -13.59
CA THR A 152 -16.29 17.34 -14.22
C THR A 152 -16.77 17.61 -15.65
N GLU A 153 -17.15 16.58 -16.40
CA GLU A 153 -17.71 16.75 -17.74
C GLU A 153 -19.10 17.39 -17.71
N LYS A 154 -19.97 16.94 -16.80
CA LYS A 154 -21.30 17.54 -16.63
C LYS A 154 -21.25 19.03 -16.26
N LYS A 155 -20.29 19.43 -15.42
CA LYS A 155 -20.10 20.85 -15.09
C LYS A 155 -19.63 21.72 -16.26
N LYS A 156 -18.99 21.13 -17.28
CA LYS A 156 -18.54 21.88 -18.47
C LYS A 156 -19.64 22.09 -19.50
N THR A 157 -20.67 21.25 -19.52
CA THR A 157 -21.81 21.38 -20.44
C THR A 157 -22.90 22.35 -19.97
N ASP A 158 -22.84 22.78 -18.70
CA ASP A 158 -23.83 23.68 -18.08
C ASP A 158 -23.37 25.16 -18.05
N CYS A 159 -22.42 25.57 -18.91
CA CYS A 159 -21.94 26.95 -19.05
C CYS A 159 -22.19 27.49 -20.46
#